data_AF-A0A1G2QQT7-F1
#
_entry.id   AF-A0A1G2QQT7-F1
#
_cell.length_a   1.000
_cell.length_b   1.000
_cell.length_c   1.000
_cell.angle_alpha   90.00
_cell.angle_beta   90.00
_cell.angle_gamma   90.00
#
_symmetry.space_group_name_H-M   'P 1'
#
loop_
_entity.id
_entity.type
_entity.pdbx_description
1 polymer ?
#
loop_
_entity_poly.entity_id
_entity_poly.type
_entity_poly.pdbx_seq_one_letter_code
_entity_poly.pdbx_strand_id
1 'polypeptide(L)'
;MKNIEMLAEIAKGLGPLREKVVFVGGSTVALYLADPAAPGIRPTEDVDCVVKLVSRAEYYKFEEELRKLGFQHDTAAAAFKEGVTAAEKAQGEAE
;
A
#
# COMPACT_ATOMS: atom_id res chain seq x y z
N MET A 1 -1.47 2.03 -11.60
CA MET A 1 -0.03 1.73 -11.63
C MET A 1 0.16 0.28 -11.24
N LYS A 2 1.15 -0.45 -11.77
CA LYS A 2 1.40 -1.84 -11.31
C LYS A 2 2.03 -1.83 -9.91
N ASN A 3 1.81 -2.88 -9.12
CA ASN A 3 2.33 -2.95 -7.73
C ASN A 3 3.83 -2.68 -7.63
N ILE A 4 4.64 -3.24 -8.54
CA ILE A 4 6.10 -3.02 -8.57
C ILE A 4 6.47 -1.57 -8.89
N GLU A 5 5.72 -0.92 -9.78
CA GLU A 5 5.94 0.49 -10.12
C GLU A 5 5.63 1.39 -8.91
N MET A 6 4.54 1.11 -8.17
CA MET A 6 4.21 1.83 -6.94
C MET A 6 5.30 1.65 -5.87
N LEU A 7 5.77 0.40 -5.67
CA LEU A 7 6.88 0.13 -4.75
C LEU A 7 8.14 0.91 -5.13
N ALA A 8 8.48 0.96 -6.42
CA ALA A 8 9.64 1.70 -6.90
C ALA A 8 9.49 3.22 -6.74
N GLU A 9 8.28 3.76 -6.92
CA GLU A 9 7.98 5.17 -6.70
C GLU A 9 8.10 5.55 -5.23
N ILE A 10 7.51 4.78 -4.31
CA ILE A 10 7.60 5.03 -2.87
C ILE A 10 9.05 4.85 -2.39
N ALA A 11 9.78 3.83 -2.86
CA ALA A 11 11.19 3.64 -2.52
C ALA A 11 12.07 4.82 -2.97
N LYS A 12 11.76 5.46 -4.11
CA LYS A 12 12.42 6.71 -4.54
C LYS A 12 12.04 7.88 -3.64
N GLY A 13 10.75 8.04 -3.33
CA GLY A 13 10.26 9.10 -2.44
C GLY A 13 10.86 9.05 -1.04
N LEU A 14 11.05 7.85 -0.48
CA LEU A 14 11.69 7.64 0.82
C LEU A 14 13.18 7.98 0.82
N GLY A 15 13.85 8.05 -0.34
CA GLY A 15 15.27 8.37 -0.44
C GLY A 15 16.11 7.52 0.53
N PRO A 16 16.99 8.12 1.35
CA PRO A 16 17.79 7.38 2.34
C PRO A 16 16.97 6.65 3.41
N LEU A 17 15.72 7.05 3.69
CA LEU A 17 14.89 6.36 4.69
C LEU A 17 14.47 4.96 4.24
N ARG A 18 14.59 4.63 2.95
CA ARG A 18 14.29 3.29 2.44
C ARG A 18 15.12 2.20 3.15
N GLU A 19 16.32 2.53 3.62
CA GLU A 19 17.21 1.61 4.33
C GLU A 19 16.73 1.30 5.76
N LYS A 20 15.75 2.05 6.27
CA LYS A 20 15.14 1.86 7.60
C LYS A 20 13.81 1.13 7.55
N VAL A 21 13.26 0.89 6.36
CA VAL A 21 11.92 0.31 6.20
C VAL A 21 11.97 -1.06 5.51
N VAL A 22 10.97 -1.87 5.76
CA VAL A 22 10.69 -3.10 5.01
C VAL A 22 9.30 -2.98 4.41
N PHE A 23 9.19 -3.06 3.09
CA PHE A 23 7.90 -3.09 2.40
C PHE A 23 7.19 -4.42 2.68
N VAL A 24 5.90 -4.36 2.95
CA VAL A 24 5.04 -5.50 3.25
C VAL A 24 3.68 -5.35 2.55
N GLY A 25 2.77 -6.29 2.77
CA GLY A 25 1.39 -6.20 2.26
C GLY A 25 1.25 -6.60 0.79
N GLY A 26 0.05 -6.34 0.24
CA GLY A 26 -0.36 -6.84 -1.08
C GLY A 26 0.51 -6.34 -2.25
N SER A 27 1.09 -5.15 -2.12
CA SER A 27 1.98 -4.58 -3.14
C SER A 27 3.24 -5.43 -3.35
N THR A 28 3.71 -6.14 -2.32
CA THR A 28 4.93 -6.97 -2.37
C THR A 28 4.74 -8.35 -2.96
N VAL A 29 3.49 -8.85 -3.07
CA VAL A 29 3.19 -10.20 -3.60
C VAL A 29 3.78 -10.41 -4.99
N ALA A 30 3.81 -9.35 -5.81
CA ALA A 30 4.38 -9.36 -7.15
C ALA A 30 5.87 -9.73 -7.20
N LEU A 31 6.61 -9.53 -6.11
CA LEU A 31 8.05 -9.84 -6.00
C LEU A 31 8.30 -11.33 -5.73
N TYR A 32 7.30 -12.05 -5.22
CA TYR A 32 7.41 -13.46 -4.83
C TYR A 32 6.79 -14.41 -5.86
N LEU A 33 6.04 -13.88 -6.82
CA LEU A 33 5.38 -14.66 -7.86
C LEU A 33 6.38 -14.98 -8.98
N ALA A 34 6.93 -16.19 -8.95
CA ALA A 34 7.84 -16.70 -9.99
C ALA A 34 7.19 -17.73 -10.92
N ASP A 35 6.04 -18.29 -10.52
CA ASP A 35 5.33 -19.32 -11.29
C ASP A 35 4.43 -18.68 -12.38
N PRO A 36 4.67 -18.96 -13.67
CA PRO A 36 3.82 -18.48 -14.76
C PRO A 36 2.37 -18.97 -14.70
N ALA A 37 2.09 -20.07 -13.98
CA ALA A 37 0.75 -20.61 -13.78
C ALA A 37 0.03 -20.04 -12.55
N ALA A 38 0.70 -19.17 -11.77
CA ALA A 38 0.09 -18.55 -10.61
C ALA A 38 -1.11 -17.66 -11.02
N PRO A 39 -2.16 -17.59 -10.18
CA PRO A 39 -3.27 -16.69 -10.41
C PRO A 39 -2.79 -15.24 -10.44
N GLY A 40 -3.53 -14.39 -11.17
CA GLY A 40 -3.21 -12.97 -11.28
C GLY A 40 -3.14 -12.28 -9.90
N ILE A 41 -2.21 -11.34 -9.77
CA ILE A 41 -2.01 -10.58 -8.53
C ILE A 41 -3.21 -9.66 -8.32
N ARG A 42 -3.83 -9.73 -7.13
CA ARG A 42 -4.87 -8.79 -6.75
C ARG A 42 -4.31 -7.35 -6.76
N PRO A 43 -4.96 -6.38 -7.42
CA PRO A 43 -4.55 -4.99 -7.36
C PRO A 43 -4.68 -4.43 -5.93
N THR A 44 -3.85 -3.45 -5.60
CA THR A 44 -3.94 -2.65 -4.36
C THR A 44 -3.68 -1.19 -4.70
N GLU A 45 -4.11 -0.28 -3.83
CA GLU A 45 -3.99 1.17 -4.04
C GLU A 45 -2.92 1.81 -3.17
N ASP A 46 -2.31 1.03 -2.26
CA ASP A 46 -1.40 1.46 -1.21
C ASP A 46 -0.09 0.65 -1.18
N VAL A 47 0.87 1.18 -0.43
CA VAL A 47 2.14 0.53 -0.13
C VAL A 47 2.33 0.52 1.39
N ASP A 48 2.29 -0.66 1.98
CA ASP A 48 2.57 -0.84 3.39
C ASP A 48 4.08 -0.99 3.65
N CYS A 49 4.54 -0.45 4.78
CA CYS A 49 5.89 -0.70 5.26
C CYS A 49 5.92 -0.79 6.79
N VAL A 50 6.95 -1.47 7.30
CA VAL A 50 7.27 -1.50 8.72
C VAL A 50 8.63 -0.85 8.97
N VAL A 51 8.75 -0.18 10.11
CA VAL A 51 9.99 0.46 10.57
C VAL A 51 10.26 0.04 12.01
N LYS A 52 11.52 -0.26 12.34
CA LYS A 52 11.92 -0.58 13.71
C LYS A 52 12.24 0.70 14.47
N LEU A 53 11.45 1.00 15.49
CA LEU A 53 11.62 2.15 16.38
C LEU A 53 11.48 1.67 17.83
N VAL A 54 12.40 2.07 18.71
CA VAL A 54 12.44 1.60 20.11
C VAL A 54 11.75 2.59 21.05
N SER A 55 11.74 3.87 20.71
CA SER A 55 11.26 4.94 21.58
C SER A 55 10.28 5.88 20.88
N ARG A 56 9.50 6.62 21.68
CA ARG A 56 8.62 7.68 21.18
C ARG A 56 9.41 8.82 20.53
N ALA A 57 10.61 9.11 21.02
CA ALA A 57 11.50 10.10 20.41
C ALA A 57 11.94 9.69 19.00
N GLU A 58 12.28 8.41 18.80
CA GLU A 58 12.59 7.87 17.47
C GLU A 58 11.39 7.94 16.53
N TYR A 59 10.19 7.68 17.04
CA TYR A 59 8.95 7.84 16.25
C TYR A 59 8.79 9.26 15.72
N TYR A 60 8.89 10.29 16.58
CA TYR A 60 8.74 11.67 16.14
C TYR A 60 9.87 12.10 15.20
N LYS A 61 11.10 11.64 15.45
CA LYS A 61 12.23 11.90 14.55
C LYS A 61 12.00 11.31 13.16
N PHE A 62 11.53 10.06 13.08
CA PHE A 62 11.24 9.41 11.80
C PHE A 62 10.11 10.12 11.06
N GLU A 63 9.07 10.54 11.78
CA GLU A 63 7.96 11.33 11.23
C GLU A 63 8.44 12.67 10.67
N GLU A 64 9.33 13.39 11.36
CA GLU A 64 9.95 14.62 10.84
C GLU A 64 10.81 14.37 9.59
N GLU A 65 11.56 13.26 9.54
CA GLU A 65 12.34 12.87 8.36
C GLU A 65 11.41 12.63 7.15
N LEU A 66 10.26 11.98 7.35
CA LEU A 66 9.24 11.80 6.32
C LEU A 66 8.67 13.14 5.84
N ARG A 67 8.34 14.06 6.76
CA ARG A 67 7.85 15.41 6.39
C ARG A 67 8.87 16.20 5.57
N LYS A 68 10.16 16.07 5.87
CA LYS A 68 11.26 16.70 5.09
C LYS A 68 11.34 16.17 3.65
N LEU A 69 10.89 14.95 3.42
CA LEU A 69 10.78 14.34 2.08
C LEU A 69 9.44 14.65 1.39
N GLY A 70 8.57 15.45 2.01
CA GLY A 70 7.29 15.86 1.45
C GLY A 70 6.12 14.92 1.77
N PHE A 71 6.33 13.85 2.55
CA PHE A 71 5.23 13.01 3.01
C PHE A 71 4.36 13.76 4.02
N GLN A 72 3.06 13.53 3.94
CA GLN A 72 2.07 14.15 4.82
C GLN A 72 1.14 13.07 5.36
N HIS A 73 0.59 13.30 6.54
CA HIS A 73 -0.46 12.44 7.06
C HIS A 73 -1.70 12.62 6.20
N ASP A 74 -2.29 11.50 5.79
CA ASP A 74 -3.65 11.54 5.28
C ASP A 74 -4.59 11.80 6.47
N THR A 75 -5.01 13.04 6.62
CA THR A 75 -5.96 13.49 7.64
C THR A 75 -7.39 13.55 7.11
N ALA A 76 -7.62 13.12 5.86
CA ALA A 76 -8.97 12.98 5.37
C ALA A 76 -9.71 11.99 6.26
N ALA A 77 -10.90 12.37 6.73
CA ALA A 77 -11.79 11.41 7.37
C ALA A 77 -11.97 10.28 6.36
N ALA A 78 -11.62 9.05 6.75
CA ALA A 78 -11.90 7.88 5.92
C ALA A 78 -13.40 7.93 5.61
N ALA A 79 -13.74 8.23 4.35
CA ALA A 79 -15.12 8.18 3.91
C ALA A 79 -15.49 6.71 3.97
N PHE A 80 -16.07 6.28 5.09
CA PHE A 80 -16.72 5.00 5.21
C PHE A 80 -17.83 5.01 4.17
N LYS A 81 -17.60 4.40 3.00
CA LYS A 81 -18.65 4.14 2.05
C LYS A 81 -19.50 3.03 2.63
N GLU A 82 -20.49 3.39 3.44
CA GLU A 82 -21.62 2.50 3.67
C GLU A 82 -22.28 2.19 2.32
N GLY A 83 -22.44 0.90 2.00
CA GLY A 83 -23.32 0.45 0.93
C GLY A 83 -22.65 0.02 -0.38
N VAL A 84 -22.03 -1.16 -0.39
CA VAL A 84 -22.26 -2.11 -1.50
C VAL A 84 -23.30 -3.11 -0.98
N THR A 85 -24.55 -2.66 -0.88
CA THR A 85 -25.69 -3.55 -0.68
C THR A 85 -26.12 -4.10 -2.03
N ALA A 86 -25.88 -5.40 -2.22
CA ALA A 86 -26.64 -6.33 -3.05
C ALA A 86 -27.39 -5.76 -4.27
N ALA A 87 -26.75 -5.81 -5.44
CA ALA A 87 -27.45 -5.94 -6.73
C ALA A 87 -26.55 -6.58 -7.80
N GLU A 88 -25.98 -7.75 -7.53
CA GLU A 88 -25.43 -8.65 -8.56
C GLU A 88 -26.17 -9.99 -8.55
N LYS A 89 -27.51 -9.92 -8.60
CA LYS A 89 -28.34 -11.05 -9.05
C LYS A 89 -29.30 -10.56 -10.12
N ALA A 90 -28.88 -10.72 -11.37
CA ALA A 90 -29.74 -11.06 -12.48
C ALA A 90 -28.87 -11.55 -13.64
N GLN A 91 -28.29 -12.74 -13.46
CA GLN A 91 -28.04 -13.60 -14.60
C GLN A 91 -29.09 -14.70 -14.52
N GLY A 92 -30.01 -14.69 -15.48
CA GLY A 92 -30.99 -15.75 -15.73
C GLY A 92 -32.45 -15.31 -15.67
N GLU A 93 -33.01 -14.96 -16.83
CA GLU A 93 -34.31 -15.45 -17.31
C GLU A 93 -34.39 -15.21 -18.84
N ALA A 94 -34.97 -16.19 -19.54
CA ALA A 94 -35.25 -16.37 -20.98
C ALA A 94 -35.46 -15.07 -21.79
N GLU A 95 -35.07 -14.95 -23.06
CA GLU A 95 -35.31 -15.80 -24.24
C GLU A 95 -34.35 -15.40 -25.38
#